data_AF-A0A260ZQR1-F1
#
_entry.id   AF-A0A260ZQR1-F1
#
_cell.length_a   1.000
_cell.length_b   1.000
_cell.length_c   1.000
_cell.angle_alpha   90.00
_cell.angle_beta   90.00
_cell.angle_gamma   90.00
#
_symmetry.space_group_name_H-M   'P 1'
#
loop_
_entity.id
_entity.type
_entity.pdbx_description
1 polymer ?
#
loop_
_entity_poly.entity_id
_entity_poly.type
_entity_poly.pdbx_seq_one_letter_code
_entity_poly.pdbx_strand_id
1 'polypeptide(L)'
;MAKKEDLLLLGLSEAKAAETLKNVKLTETIGSIIASAKESGELNKQKGNLLYQLATKLKPQVAPSAPLVVKYIMNDGIKTEPQLSAAIEYLLSHTVKGIEVPAFEKSCGVGVVVTIDDIENAVTKVINEHREKIVAERYSFPAGKLLGELRALLPWADGAITKKEVDLRFLELLGPKTAEDLAPKKKEKKVEVPKATKETAKTNGTSADNKKKDITPTAEDDFSEGAETMDELLRTRAHFHKVGENFKTDGYVTTPKTAELLKAHVAAVGGKVVTRFPPEPNGVLHIGHAKAININFGYAKAMGGLCNLRFDDTNPEKEEEKFFTAIEDIVNWLGYNPARVTHSSDNFQQLYLWAVKLIQVIKTELKSFFQIPILQKLLRNFYHWSIC
;
A
#
# COMPACT_ATOMS: atom_id res chain seq x y z
N MET A 1 16.28 6.59 -35.20
CA MET A 1 14.89 6.57 -34.67
C MET A 1 14.75 5.44 -33.67
N ALA A 2 14.05 5.67 -32.56
CA ALA A 2 13.76 4.61 -31.59
C ALA A 2 12.84 3.55 -32.20
N LYS A 3 13.13 2.26 -31.93
CA LYS A 3 12.27 1.14 -32.32
C LYS A 3 11.24 0.84 -31.23
N LYS A 4 10.24 0.02 -31.56
CA LYS A 4 9.24 -0.45 -30.58
C LYS A 4 9.90 -1.10 -29.36
N GLU A 5 10.96 -1.87 -29.57
CA GLU A 5 11.76 -2.51 -28.51
C GLU A 5 12.40 -1.49 -27.57
N ASP A 6 12.96 -0.40 -28.11
CA ASP A 6 13.57 0.67 -27.32
C ASP A 6 12.54 1.38 -26.43
N LEU A 7 11.29 1.54 -26.90
CA LEU A 7 10.21 2.14 -26.12
C LEU A 7 9.71 1.21 -25.00
N LEU A 8 9.70 -0.11 -25.25
CA LEU A 8 9.37 -1.10 -24.22
C LEU A 8 10.46 -1.16 -23.14
N LEU A 9 11.73 -1.01 -23.53
CA LEU A 9 12.88 -0.88 -22.61
C LEU A 9 12.75 0.35 -21.70
N LEU A 10 12.11 1.44 -22.15
CA LEU A 10 11.79 2.60 -21.32
C LEU A 10 10.67 2.34 -20.29
N GLY A 11 10.07 1.15 -20.28
CA GLY A 11 9.00 0.80 -19.34
C GLY A 11 7.60 1.22 -19.78
N LEU A 12 7.42 1.64 -21.04
CA LEU A 12 6.13 2.00 -21.61
C LEU A 12 5.26 0.75 -21.87
N SER A 13 3.93 0.91 -21.75
CA SER A 13 3.00 -0.13 -22.19
C SER A 13 2.98 -0.25 -23.71
N GLU A 14 2.61 -1.42 -24.24
CA GLU A 14 2.53 -1.65 -25.69
C GLU A 14 1.65 -0.62 -26.41
N ALA A 15 0.51 -0.27 -25.80
CA ALA A 15 -0.40 0.74 -26.32
C ALA A 15 0.27 2.12 -26.43
N LYS A 16 0.99 2.53 -25.38
CA LYS A 16 1.66 3.84 -25.33
C LYS A 16 2.89 3.90 -26.23
N ALA A 17 3.61 2.79 -26.38
CA ALA A 17 4.70 2.65 -27.34
C ALA A 17 4.18 2.79 -28.78
N ALA A 18 3.06 2.12 -29.12
CA ALA A 18 2.45 2.23 -30.43
C ALA A 18 1.94 3.64 -30.76
N GLU A 19 1.41 4.36 -29.77
CA GLU A 19 1.03 5.77 -29.92
C GLU A 19 2.25 6.68 -30.11
N THR A 20 3.30 6.48 -29.30
CA THR A 20 4.53 7.28 -29.38
C THR A 20 5.21 7.14 -30.74
N LEU A 21 5.25 5.94 -31.33
CA LEU A 21 5.82 5.68 -32.66
C LEU A 21 5.13 6.46 -33.79
N LYS A 22 3.88 6.88 -33.61
CA LYS A 22 3.18 7.73 -34.60
C LYS A 22 3.74 9.15 -34.64
N ASN A 23 4.39 9.60 -33.56
CA ASN A 23 5.02 10.92 -33.48
C ASN A 23 6.49 10.82 -33.87
N VAL A 24 6.79 11.16 -35.13
CA VAL A 24 8.13 11.05 -35.73
C VAL A 24 9.17 11.88 -34.97
N LYS A 25 8.87 13.16 -34.69
CA LYS A 25 9.80 14.07 -33.98
C LYS A 25 10.13 13.61 -32.56
N LEU A 26 9.11 13.14 -31.84
CA LEU A 26 9.29 12.61 -30.50
C LEU A 26 10.12 11.31 -30.53
N THR A 27 9.85 10.43 -31.50
CA THR A 27 10.56 9.16 -31.66
C THR A 27 12.04 9.35 -32.06
N GLU A 28 12.36 10.39 -32.81
CA GLU A 28 13.73 10.81 -33.10
C GLU A 28 14.44 11.31 -31.84
N THR A 29 13.79 12.19 -31.08
CA THR A 29 14.32 12.75 -29.82
C THR A 29 14.58 11.66 -28.79
N ILE A 30 13.61 10.74 -28.62
CA ILE A 30 13.77 9.56 -27.76
C ILE A 30 14.96 8.70 -28.23
N GLY A 31 15.10 8.49 -29.55
CA GLY A 31 16.22 7.74 -30.10
C GLY A 31 17.58 8.33 -29.74
N SER A 32 17.73 9.66 -29.83
CA SER A 32 18.97 10.33 -29.40
C SER A 32 19.22 10.22 -27.89
N ILE A 33 18.18 10.36 -27.06
CA ILE A 33 18.29 10.25 -25.60
C ILE A 33 18.69 8.83 -25.19
N ILE A 34 18.10 7.80 -25.81
CA ILE A 34 18.43 6.39 -25.53
C ILE A 34 19.87 6.07 -25.95
N ALA A 35 20.34 6.60 -27.07
CA ALA A 35 21.73 6.41 -27.49
C ALA A 35 22.71 6.93 -26.42
N SER A 36 22.50 8.17 -25.95
CA SER A 36 23.32 8.75 -24.88
C SER A 36 23.17 8.00 -23.53
N ALA A 37 21.98 7.45 -23.25
CA ALA A 37 21.76 6.67 -22.04
C ALA A 37 22.49 5.32 -22.06
N LYS A 38 22.47 4.62 -23.21
CA LYS A 38 23.17 3.32 -23.39
C LYS A 38 24.69 3.44 -23.25
N GLU A 39 25.27 4.59 -23.61
CA GLU A 39 26.69 4.88 -23.37
C GLU A 39 27.03 5.05 -21.88
N SER A 40 26.04 5.38 -21.05
CA SER A 40 26.24 5.76 -19.65
C SER A 40 25.95 4.63 -18.63
N GLY A 41 25.31 3.53 -19.03
CA GLY A 41 25.07 2.37 -18.15
C GLY A 41 23.75 1.62 -18.38
N GLU A 42 23.37 0.78 -17.41
CA GLU A 42 22.17 -0.06 -17.47
C GLU A 42 20.86 0.72 -17.25
N LEU A 43 19.83 0.30 -17.98
CA LEU A 43 18.52 0.96 -17.99
C LEU A 43 17.51 0.16 -17.16
N ASN A 44 16.97 0.77 -16.12
CA ASN A 44 15.85 0.22 -15.35
C ASN A 44 14.53 0.96 -15.70
N LYS A 45 13.42 0.41 -15.23
CA LYS A 45 12.07 0.96 -15.51
C LYS A 45 11.87 2.40 -15.01
N GLN A 46 12.50 2.77 -13.89
CA GLN A 46 12.39 4.12 -13.31
C GLN A 46 13.16 5.15 -14.14
N LYS A 47 14.43 4.88 -14.45
CA LYS A 47 15.27 5.68 -15.34
C LYS A 47 14.61 5.80 -16.72
N GLY A 48 14.07 4.71 -17.25
CA GLY A 48 13.32 4.70 -18.52
C GLY A 48 12.12 5.66 -18.54
N ASN A 49 11.31 5.66 -17.47
CA ASN A 49 10.19 6.60 -17.33
C ASN A 49 10.66 8.06 -17.29
N LEU A 50 11.76 8.36 -16.59
CA LEU A 50 12.33 9.72 -16.52
C LEU A 50 12.89 10.18 -17.87
N LEU A 51 13.55 9.29 -18.61
CA LEU A 51 14.06 9.60 -19.97
C LEU A 51 12.92 9.84 -20.96
N TYR A 52 11.81 9.10 -20.84
CA TYR A 52 10.61 9.37 -21.62
C TYR A 52 9.97 10.72 -21.26
N GLN A 53 9.91 11.05 -19.96
CA GLN A 53 9.43 12.35 -19.50
C GLN A 53 10.34 13.49 -19.98
N LEU A 54 11.66 13.29 -19.99
CA LEU A 54 12.60 14.24 -20.55
C LEU A 54 12.26 14.47 -22.03
N ALA A 55 12.16 13.43 -22.83
CA ALA A 55 11.86 13.55 -24.26
C ALA A 55 10.53 14.27 -24.56
N THR A 56 9.51 14.06 -23.72
CA THR A 56 8.19 14.68 -23.90
C THR A 56 8.11 16.13 -23.41
N LYS A 57 8.91 16.51 -22.41
CA LYS A 57 8.94 17.87 -21.83
C LYS A 57 10.05 18.76 -22.39
N LEU A 58 11.04 18.19 -23.07
CA LEU A 58 12.18 18.90 -23.63
C LEU A 58 11.70 19.90 -24.69
N LYS A 59 12.07 21.17 -24.50
CA LYS A 59 11.78 22.21 -25.50
C LYS A 59 12.93 22.30 -26.52
N PRO A 60 12.68 22.69 -27.78
CA PRO A 60 13.71 22.76 -28.80
C PRO A 60 14.93 23.62 -28.43
N GLN A 61 14.72 24.68 -27.63
CA GLN A 61 15.78 25.60 -27.19
C GLN A 61 16.83 24.94 -26.29
N VAL A 62 16.45 23.89 -25.56
CA VAL A 62 17.33 23.17 -24.61
C VAL A 62 17.72 21.78 -25.10
N ALA A 63 17.32 21.42 -26.33
CA ALA A 63 17.66 20.13 -26.92
C ALA A 63 19.18 19.84 -26.96
N PRO A 64 20.08 20.82 -27.23
CA PRO A 64 21.52 20.58 -27.19
C PRO A 64 22.05 20.20 -25.79
N SER A 65 21.35 20.59 -24.72
CA SER A 65 21.74 20.31 -23.33
C SER A 65 21.13 19.02 -22.79
N ALA A 66 20.33 18.29 -23.58
CA ALA A 66 19.71 17.04 -23.17
C ALA A 66 20.71 15.97 -22.68
N PRO A 67 21.90 15.77 -23.29
CA PRO A 67 22.87 14.79 -22.82
C PRO A 67 23.33 15.01 -21.38
N LEU A 68 23.39 16.26 -20.92
CA LEU A 68 23.74 16.59 -19.53
C LEU A 68 22.69 16.02 -18.56
N VAL A 69 21.40 16.22 -18.86
CA VAL A 69 20.30 15.71 -18.04
C VAL A 69 20.26 14.19 -18.06
N VAL A 70 20.51 13.58 -19.24
CA VAL A 70 20.62 12.11 -19.36
C VAL A 70 21.69 11.56 -18.44
N LYS A 71 22.88 12.19 -18.40
CA LYS A 71 23.97 11.78 -17.50
C LYS A 71 23.54 11.80 -16.03
N TYR A 72 22.83 12.85 -15.59
CA TYR A 72 22.34 12.94 -14.21
C TYR A 72 21.20 11.96 -13.89
N ILE A 73 20.36 11.60 -14.86
CA ILE A 73 19.36 10.54 -14.67
C ILE A 73 20.06 9.17 -14.56
N MET A 74 21.05 8.90 -15.41
CA MET A 74 21.77 7.63 -15.41
C MET A 74 22.62 7.43 -14.16
N ASN A 75 23.21 8.50 -13.63
CA ASN A 75 24.01 8.49 -12.40
C ASN A 75 23.20 8.73 -11.12
N ASP A 76 21.87 8.57 -11.17
CA ASP A 76 21.01 8.65 -9.99
C ASP A 76 21.02 10.04 -9.29
N GLY A 77 21.42 11.10 -10.01
CA GLY A 77 21.34 12.48 -9.54
C GLY A 77 19.94 13.10 -9.68
N ILE A 78 19.20 12.70 -10.71
CA ILE A 78 17.79 13.07 -10.95
C ILE A 78 16.95 11.79 -10.85
N LYS A 79 16.17 11.66 -9.78
CA LYS A 79 15.35 10.48 -9.47
C LYS A 79 13.85 10.75 -9.54
N THR A 80 13.43 12.01 -9.42
CA THR A 80 12.01 12.38 -9.36
C THR A 80 11.60 13.34 -10.48
N GLU A 81 10.31 13.33 -10.82
CA GLU A 81 9.72 14.20 -11.85
C GLU A 81 9.83 15.71 -11.54
N PRO A 82 9.76 16.16 -10.27
CA PRO A 82 10.07 17.53 -9.89
C PRO A 82 11.52 17.93 -10.18
N GLN A 83 12.51 17.08 -9.85
CA GLN A 83 13.93 17.34 -10.13
C GLN A 83 14.17 17.48 -11.64
N LEU A 84 13.54 16.61 -12.45
CA LEU A 84 13.60 16.69 -13.91
C LEU A 84 12.98 17.98 -14.45
N SER A 85 11.83 18.39 -13.90
CA SER A 85 11.15 19.62 -14.33
C SER A 85 11.98 20.86 -13.98
N ALA A 86 12.58 20.90 -12.79
CA ALA A 86 13.49 21.96 -12.37
C ALA A 86 14.76 21.99 -13.25
N ALA A 87 15.30 20.83 -13.65
CA ALA A 87 16.43 20.77 -14.57
C ALA A 87 16.12 21.38 -15.94
N ILE A 88 14.96 21.07 -16.52
CA ILE A 88 14.55 21.65 -17.80
C ILE A 88 14.34 23.16 -17.66
N GLU A 89 13.76 23.62 -16.54
CA GLU A 89 13.53 25.05 -16.28
C GLU A 89 14.83 25.84 -16.05
N TYR A 90 15.79 25.27 -15.32
CA TYR A 90 17.12 25.86 -15.17
C TYR A 90 17.83 25.98 -16.52
N LEU A 91 17.82 24.92 -17.32
CA LEU A 91 18.41 24.93 -18.65
C LEU A 91 17.77 26.00 -19.54
N LEU A 92 16.45 26.16 -19.47
CA LEU A 92 15.73 27.19 -20.23
C LEU A 92 16.17 28.61 -19.83
N SER A 93 16.25 28.89 -18.53
CA SER A 93 16.62 30.21 -17.99
C SER A 93 18.10 30.56 -18.18
N HIS A 94 18.96 29.55 -18.40
CA HIS A 94 20.41 29.71 -18.57
C HIS A 94 20.92 29.37 -19.98
N THR A 95 20.02 29.14 -20.94
CA THR A 95 20.36 28.86 -22.35
C THR A 95 21.34 29.87 -22.96
N VAL A 96 21.26 31.14 -22.57
CA VAL A 96 22.11 32.23 -23.08
C VAL A 96 23.28 32.56 -22.15
N LYS A 97 23.15 32.31 -20.85
CA LYS A 97 24.12 32.72 -19.81
C LYS A 97 25.25 31.71 -19.61
N GLY A 98 25.12 30.51 -20.16
CA GLY A 98 26.01 29.38 -19.88
C GLY A 98 25.53 28.58 -18.67
N ILE A 99 25.91 27.30 -18.64
CA ILE A 99 25.48 26.36 -17.60
C ILE A 99 26.61 26.22 -16.58
N GLU A 100 26.42 26.78 -15.39
CA GLU A 100 27.27 26.47 -14.24
C GLU A 100 26.80 25.19 -13.55
N VAL A 101 27.67 24.17 -13.53
CA VAL A 101 27.34 22.85 -12.98
C VAL A 101 26.92 22.88 -11.51
N PRO A 102 27.61 23.60 -10.59
CA PRO A 102 27.21 23.64 -9.18
C PRO A 102 25.85 24.33 -8.96
N ALA A 103 25.57 25.38 -9.73
CA ALA A 103 24.30 26.09 -9.66
C ALA A 103 23.14 25.24 -10.23
N PHE A 104 23.40 24.48 -11.30
CA PHE A 104 22.47 23.50 -11.85
C PHE A 104 22.15 22.39 -10.83
N GLU A 105 23.16 21.79 -10.22
CA GLU A 105 22.96 20.71 -9.23
C GLU A 105 22.10 21.20 -8.06
N LYS A 106 22.39 22.39 -7.54
CA LYS A 106 21.61 23.02 -6.46
C LYS A 106 20.18 23.34 -6.88
N SER A 107 19.95 23.88 -8.07
CA SER A 107 18.61 24.25 -8.53
C SER A 107 17.72 23.05 -8.80
N CYS A 108 18.31 21.89 -9.13
CA CYS A 108 17.57 20.67 -9.45
C CYS A 108 17.47 19.71 -8.27
N GLY A 109 18.07 20.05 -7.12
CA GLY A 109 18.11 19.18 -5.95
C GLY A 109 18.92 17.90 -6.18
N VAL A 110 19.98 17.95 -6.99
CA VAL A 110 20.87 16.80 -7.21
C VAL A 110 21.54 16.44 -5.88
N GLY A 111 21.46 15.18 -5.48
CA GLY A 111 21.95 14.69 -4.19
C GLY A 111 20.99 14.90 -3.02
N VAL A 112 19.86 15.60 -3.21
CA VAL A 112 18.82 15.68 -2.19
C VAL A 112 17.97 14.42 -2.26
N VAL A 113 18.05 13.60 -1.21
CA VAL A 113 17.21 12.42 -1.03
C VAL A 113 16.16 12.75 0.01
N VAL A 114 14.90 12.81 -0.41
CA VAL A 114 13.78 12.94 0.51
C VAL A 114 13.39 11.52 0.95
N THR A 115 13.51 11.24 2.24
CA THR A 115 13.16 9.94 2.80
C THR A 115 11.64 9.82 3.01
N ILE A 116 11.16 8.59 3.24
CA ILE A 116 9.75 8.37 3.57
C ILE A 116 9.43 9.04 4.91
N ASP A 117 10.32 8.95 5.89
CA ASP A 117 10.15 9.57 7.21
C ASP A 117 10.03 11.10 7.12
N ASP A 118 10.79 11.75 6.22
CA ASP A 118 10.64 13.19 5.95
C ASP A 118 9.24 13.53 5.44
N ILE A 119 8.69 12.70 4.54
CA ILE A 119 7.34 12.84 4.01
C ILE A 119 6.31 12.62 5.13
N GLU A 120 6.43 11.57 5.92
CA GLU A 120 5.52 11.26 7.04
C GLU A 120 5.51 12.41 8.07
N ASN A 121 6.68 12.92 8.43
CA ASN A 121 6.81 14.04 9.37
C ASN A 121 6.18 15.32 8.82
N ALA A 122 6.44 15.64 7.55
CA ALA A 122 5.86 16.82 6.90
C ALA A 122 4.32 16.69 6.76
N VAL A 123 3.83 15.53 6.34
CA VAL A 123 2.38 15.25 6.22
C VAL A 123 1.70 15.34 7.59
N THR A 124 2.30 14.75 8.63
CA THR A 124 1.77 14.79 9.99
C THR A 124 1.68 16.23 10.49
N LYS A 125 2.74 17.03 10.28
CA LYS A 125 2.75 18.44 10.64
C LYS A 125 1.63 19.23 9.95
N VAL A 126 1.54 19.12 8.62
CA VAL A 126 0.53 19.84 7.82
C VAL A 126 -0.89 19.41 8.19
N ILE A 127 -1.13 18.11 8.41
CA ILE A 127 -2.46 17.63 8.82
C ILE A 127 -2.84 18.14 10.21
N ASN A 128 -1.89 18.18 11.15
CA ASN A 128 -2.14 18.71 12.49
C ASN A 128 -2.49 20.21 12.45
N GLU A 129 -1.89 21.00 11.57
CA GLU A 129 -2.21 22.42 11.37
C GLU A 129 -3.64 22.66 10.85
N HIS A 130 -4.20 21.72 10.06
CA HIS A 130 -5.58 21.82 9.55
C HIS A 130 -6.57 20.85 10.23
N ARG A 131 -6.18 20.22 11.34
CA ARG A 131 -6.91 19.09 11.95
C ARG A 131 -8.37 19.41 12.24
N GLU A 132 -8.66 20.55 12.85
CA GLU A 132 -10.03 20.97 13.19
C GLU A 132 -10.94 21.06 11.97
N LYS A 133 -10.43 21.64 10.87
CA LYS A 133 -11.17 21.78 9.62
C LYS A 133 -11.33 20.44 8.90
N ILE A 134 -10.31 19.59 8.94
CA ILE A 134 -10.37 18.25 8.36
C ILE A 134 -11.41 17.40 9.08
N VAL A 135 -11.49 17.46 10.41
CA VAL A 135 -12.50 16.71 11.18
C VAL A 135 -13.92 17.24 10.91
N ALA A 136 -14.08 18.56 10.81
CA ALA A 136 -15.38 19.18 10.53
C ALA A 136 -15.90 18.91 9.11
N GLU A 137 -15.03 19.01 8.10
CA GLU A 137 -15.40 18.80 6.69
C GLU A 137 -15.20 17.35 6.21
N ARG A 138 -14.59 16.49 7.02
CA ARG A 138 -14.24 15.10 6.68
C ARG A 138 -13.57 14.98 5.30
N TYR A 139 -14.02 14.03 4.46
CA TYR A 139 -13.50 13.80 3.11
C TYR A 139 -13.92 14.87 2.10
N SER A 140 -14.78 15.78 2.53
CA SER A 140 -15.17 16.96 1.76
C SER A 140 -14.11 18.07 1.83
N PHE A 141 -13.13 17.98 2.75
CA PHE A 141 -12.00 18.89 2.83
C PHE A 141 -11.12 18.81 1.56
N PRO A 142 -10.65 19.94 1.01
CA PRO A 142 -9.86 19.94 -0.22
C PRO A 142 -8.43 19.44 0.02
N ALA A 143 -8.20 18.13 -0.09
CA ALA A 143 -6.87 17.51 0.05
C ALA A 143 -5.81 18.10 -0.90
N GLY A 144 -6.22 18.68 -2.04
CA GLY A 144 -5.33 19.39 -2.95
C GLY A 144 -4.61 20.59 -2.32
N LYS A 145 -5.21 21.23 -1.30
CA LYS A 145 -4.57 22.32 -0.56
C LYS A 145 -3.37 21.83 0.23
N LEU A 146 -3.52 20.71 0.95
CA LEU A 146 -2.43 20.10 1.72
C LEU A 146 -1.30 19.62 0.80
N LEU A 147 -1.66 19.02 -0.35
CA LEU A 147 -0.67 18.64 -1.36
C LEU A 147 0.08 19.85 -1.94
N GLY A 148 -0.54 21.03 -1.99
CA GLY A 148 0.13 22.27 -2.37
C GLY A 148 1.14 22.72 -1.32
N GLU A 149 0.74 22.74 -0.04
CA GLU A 149 1.60 23.11 1.09
C GLU A 149 2.77 22.13 1.24
N LEU A 150 2.53 20.82 1.09
CA LEU A 150 3.55 19.78 1.14
C LEU A 150 4.55 19.88 -0.01
N ARG A 151 4.11 20.26 -1.20
CA ARG A 151 5.03 20.53 -2.32
C ARG A 151 5.93 21.74 -2.06
N ALA A 152 5.47 22.72 -1.29
CA ALA A 152 6.29 23.87 -0.92
C ALA A 152 7.34 23.49 0.14
N LEU A 153 6.99 22.61 1.09
CA LEU A 153 7.90 22.12 2.14
C LEU A 153 8.92 21.10 1.62
N LEU A 154 8.48 20.17 0.77
CA LEU A 154 9.29 19.09 0.21
C LEU A 154 9.24 19.14 -1.33
N PRO A 155 9.94 20.08 -1.98
CA PRO A 155 9.86 20.29 -3.43
C PRO A 155 10.36 19.10 -4.26
N TRP A 156 11.26 18.29 -3.70
CA TRP A 156 11.88 17.14 -4.38
C TRP A 156 11.23 15.79 -4.06
N ALA A 157 10.21 15.77 -3.19
CA ALA A 157 9.50 14.55 -2.82
C ALA A 157 8.73 13.95 -3.99
N ASP A 158 8.59 12.62 -4.00
CA ASP A 158 7.70 11.93 -4.91
C ASP A 158 6.24 12.29 -4.59
N GLY A 159 5.56 12.94 -5.53
CA GLY A 159 4.18 13.38 -5.35
C GLY A 159 3.17 12.23 -5.23
N ALA A 160 3.45 11.06 -5.80
CA ALA A 160 2.60 9.88 -5.66
C ALA A 160 2.74 9.27 -4.26
N ILE A 161 3.96 9.22 -3.71
CA ILE A 161 4.21 8.76 -2.34
C ILE A 161 3.57 9.75 -1.34
N THR A 162 3.84 11.05 -1.52
CA THR A 162 3.27 12.12 -0.68
C THR A 162 1.73 12.06 -0.67
N LYS A 163 1.11 11.85 -1.82
CA LYS A 163 -0.35 11.72 -1.91
C LYS A 163 -0.89 10.50 -1.16
N LYS A 164 -0.23 9.34 -1.32
CA LYS A 164 -0.63 8.12 -0.62
C LYS A 164 -0.57 8.31 0.90
N GLU A 165 0.45 9.00 1.39
CA GLU A 165 0.61 9.30 2.81
C GLU A 165 -0.49 10.23 3.33
N VAL A 166 -0.83 11.30 2.59
CA VAL A 166 -1.97 12.15 2.94
C VAL A 166 -3.28 11.36 2.98
N ASP A 167 -3.53 10.50 1.99
CA ASP A 167 -4.73 9.66 1.94
C ASP A 167 -4.77 8.67 3.11
N LEU A 168 -3.62 8.13 3.53
CA LEU A 168 -3.48 7.26 4.70
C LEU A 168 -3.84 7.98 6.00
N ARG A 169 -3.25 9.15 6.24
CA ARG A 169 -3.53 9.95 7.44
C ARG A 169 -4.97 10.46 7.48
N PHE A 170 -5.58 10.74 6.34
CA PHE A 170 -7.01 11.04 6.25
C PHE A 170 -7.86 9.84 6.69
N LEU A 171 -7.51 8.63 6.25
CA LEU A 171 -8.20 7.41 6.65
C LEU A 171 -8.04 7.13 8.16
N GLU A 172 -6.85 7.34 8.72
CA GLU A 172 -6.58 7.20 10.15
C GLU A 172 -7.39 8.20 10.98
N LEU A 173 -7.44 9.46 10.55
CA LEU A 173 -8.12 10.53 11.28
C LEU A 173 -9.65 10.49 11.16
N LEU A 174 -10.18 10.12 9.98
CA LEU A 174 -11.61 10.23 9.66
C LEU A 174 -12.35 8.88 9.62
N GLY A 175 -11.62 7.76 9.56
CA GLY A 175 -12.21 6.45 9.31
C GLY A 175 -12.67 6.25 7.86
N PRO A 176 -13.35 5.14 7.52
CA PRO A 176 -13.79 4.87 6.15
C PRO A 176 -14.78 5.93 5.63
N LYS A 177 -14.78 6.14 4.31
CA LYS A 177 -15.76 7.02 3.65
C LYS A 177 -17.18 6.49 3.88
N THR A 178 -18.04 7.36 4.39
CA THR A 178 -19.46 7.07 4.60
C THR A 178 -20.29 7.50 3.39
N ALA A 179 -21.57 7.11 3.35
CA ALA A 179 -22.49 7.55 2.29
C ALA A 179 -22.67 9.08 2.26
N GLU A 180 -22.51 9.75 3.40
CA GLU A 180 -22.57 11.21 3.55
C GLU A 180 -21.34 11.89 2.92
N ASP A 181 -20.17 11.24 3.00
CA ASP A 181 -18.93 11.72 2.37
C ASP A 181 -18.96 11.59 0.83
N LEU A 182 -19.78 10.69 0.30
CA LEU A 182 -19.98 10.46 -1.14
C LEU A 182 -21.12 11.30 -1.73
N ALA A 183 -21.93 11.93 -0.88
CA ALA A 183 -22.98 12.83 -1.31
C ALA A 183 -22.36 14.10 -1.92
N PRO A 184 -22.77 14.53 -3.11
CA PRO A 184 -22.28 15.77 -3.69
C PRO A 184 -22.63 16.93 -2.75
N LYS A 185 -21.64 17.77 -2.41
CA LYS A 185 -21.82 18.94 -1.53
C LYS A 185 -23.05 19.73 -1.97
N LYS A 186 -24.05 19.88 -1.09
CA LYS A 186 -25.01 20.97 -1.20
C LYS A 186 -24.20 22.26 -1.10
N LYS A 187 -24.10 22.99 -2.21
CA LYS A 187 -23.62 24.38 -2.17
C LYS A 187 -24.55 25.13 -1.22
N GLU A 188 -24.04 25.65 -0.12
CA GLU A 188 -24.72 26.74 0.57
C GLU A 188 -24.86 27.88 -0.44
N LYS A 189 -26.08 28.13 -0.90
CA LYS A 189 -26.44 29.37 -1.59
C LYS A 189 -27.59 30.00 -0.84
N LYS A 190 -27.48 31.33 -0.72
CA LYS A 190 -28.49 32.27 -0.23
C LYS A 190 -29.91 31.89 -0.68
N VAL A 191 -30.84 32.14 0.25
CA VAL A 191 -32.30 31.99 0.19
C VAL A 191 -32.92 32.36 -1.17
N GLU A 192 -33.76 31.47 -1.72
CA GLU A 192 -35.10 31.75 -2.29
C GLU A 192 -35.80 30.46 -2.80
N VAL A 193 -37.15 30.44 -2.76
CA VAL A 193 -38.09 29.30 -2.95
C VAL A 193 -38.72 29.32 -4.38
N PRO A 194 -39.61 28.38 -4.82
CA PRO A 194 -39.33 27.30 -5.78
C PRO A 194 -40.13 27.35 -7.12
N LYS A 195 -39.78 26.53 -8.13
CA LYS A 195 -40.78 25.80 -8.95
C LYS A 195 -40.22 24.71 -9.91
N ALA A 196 -40.93 23.57 -9.84
CA ALA A 196 -41.37 22.64 -10.88
C ALA A 196 -40.41 21.69 -11.64
N THR A 197 -40.86 20.44 -11.65
CA THR A 197 -40.37 19.16 -12.19
C THR A 197 -40.37 19.05 -13.72
N LYS A 198 -39.49 18.18 -14.26
CA LYS A 198 -39.88 17.12 -15.22
C LYS A 198 -38.79 16.06 -15.42
N GLU A 199 -39.26 14.82 -15.51
CA GLU A 199 -38.58 13.55 -15.77
C GLU A 199 -37.91 13.48 -17.16
N THR A 200 -36.88 12.66 -17.34
CA THR A 200 -36.95 11.45 -18.20
C THR A 200 -35.68 10.59 -18.16
N ALA A 201 -35.89 9.32 -18.50
CA ALA A 201 -35.06 8.15 -18.29
C ALA A 201 -34.00 7.87 -19.40
N LYS A 202 -33.28 6.74 -19.17
CA LYS A 202 -32.57 5.86 -20.14
C LYS A 202 -31.11 6.26 -20.44
N THR A 203 -30.11 5.36 -20.55
CA THR A 203 -30.03 3.89 -20.65
C THR A 203 -28.55 3.46 -20.57
N ASN A 204 -28.31 2.22 -20.13
CA ASN A 204 -27.38 1.17 -20.60
C ASN A 204 -26.09 1.59 -21.36
N GLY A 205 -24.92 0.99 -21.14
CA GLY A 205 -24.61 -0.19 -20.35
C GLY A 205 -23.18 -0.70 -20.56
N THR A 206 -22.94 -1.81 -19.86
CA THR A 206 -22.07 -2.94 -20.21
C THR A 206 -20.56 -2.75 -20.26
N SER A 207 -19.97 -3.13 -19.13
CA SER A 207 -18.69 -3.84 -19.01
C SER A 207 -18.57 -5.01 -20.00
N ALA A 208 -17.37 -5.21 -20.52
CA ALA A 208 -16.94 -6.45 -21.14
C ALA A 208 -15.62 -6.92 -20.51
N ASP A 209 -15.72 -8.15 -20.05
CA ASP A 209 -14.77 -9.07 -19.45
C ASP A 209 -13.63 -9.47 -20.40
N ASN A 210 -12.46 -9.81 -19.86
CA ASN A 210 -11.90 -11.19 -19.80
C ASN A 210 -10.37 -11.33 -19.94
N LYS A 211 -9.86 -12.19 -19.03
CA LYS A 211 -8.81 -13.23 -19.15
C LYS A 211 -7.33 -12.81 -19.30
N LYS A 212 -6.47 -13.10 -18.31
CA LYS A 212 -5.87 -14.38 -17.83
C LYS A 212 -4.55 -14.70 -18.51
N LYS A 213 -3.49 -14.93 -17.72
CA LYS A 213 -2.51 -16.00 -17.96
C LYS A 213 -1.86 -16.45 -16.64
N ASP A 214 -1.93 -17.76 -16.43
CA ASP A 214 -1.28 -18.57 -15.40
C ASP A 214 0.25 -18.55 -15.53
N ILE A 215 0.96 -18.88 -14.45
CA ILE A 215 2.11 -19.81 -14.41
C ILE A 215 2.26 -20.32 -12.96
N THR A 216 2.41 -21.64 -12.85
CA THR A 216 2.65 -22.49 -11.66
C THR A 216 4.12 -22.48 -11.20
N PRO A 217 4.42 -22.97 -9.97
CA PRO A 217 5.69 -22.73 -9.27
C PRO A 217 6.72 -23.85 -9.48
N THR A 218 8.01 -23.50 -9.46
CA THR A 218 9.11 -24.43 -9.20
C THR A 218 10.03 -23.79 -8.15
N ALA A 219 10.19 -24.49 -7.04
CA ALA A 219 11.07 -24.16 -5.93
C ALA A 219 12.45 -24.77 -6.18
N GLU A 220 13.48 -23.94 -6.19
CA GLU A 220 14.86 -24.31 -5.83
C GLU A 220 15.43 -23.13 -5.02
N ASP A 221 15.66 -23.37 -3.74
CA ASP A 221 16.20 -22.40 -2.78
C ASP A 221 17.67 -22.14 -3.06
N ASP A 222 17.98 -21.00 -3.68
CA ASP A 222 19.34 -20.46 -3.77
C ASP A 222 19.54 -19.36 -2.71
N PHE A 223 20.39 -19.65 -1.72
CA PHE A 223 20.76 -18.76 -0.61
C PHE A 223 21.95 -17.83 -0.98
N SER A 224 22.05 -17.43 -2.25
CA SER A 224 23.24 -16.73 -2.78
C SER A 224 23.16 -15.20 -2.80
N GLU A 225 21.97 -14.58 -2.73
CA GLU A 225 21.86 -13.11 -2.71
C GLU A 225 21.07 -12.63 -1.48
N GLY A 226 21.78 -12.14 -0.48
CA GLY A 226 21.18 -11.49 0.67
C GLY A 226 20.49 -10.20 0.22
N ALA A 227 19.16 -10.12 0.44
CA ALA A 227 18.44 -8.86 0.26
C ALA A 227 19.11 -7.76 1.11
N GLU A 228 19.34 -6.58 0.54
CA GLU A 228 20.04 -5.48 1.23
C GLU A 228 19.20 -4.95 2.41
N THR A 229 17.88 -5.16 2.36
CA THR A 229 16.94 -4.72 3.40
C THR A 229 15.87 -5.77 3.71
N MET A 230 15.35 -5.73 4.95
CA MET A 230 14.24 -6.59 5.38
C MET A 230 12.98 -6.37 4.52
N ASP A 231 12.73 -5.14 4.08
CA ASP A 231 11.60 -4.80 3.21
C ASP A 231 11.69 -5.49 1.84
N GLU A 232 12.89 -5.55 1.27
CA GLU A 232 13.14 -6.25 0.02
C GLU A 232 12.97 -7.76 0.19
N LEU A 233 13.51 -8.35 1.26
CA LEU A 233 13.35 -9.76 1.59
C LEU A 233 11.87 -10.15 1.69
N LEU A 234 11.07 -9.34 2.40
CA LEU A 234 9.66 -9.61 2.65
C LEU A 234 8.78 -9.38 1.40
N ARG A 235 9.22 -8.58 0.43
CA ARG A 235 8.52 -8.42 -0.86
C ARG A 235 8.86 -9.50 -1.88
N THR A 236 10.11 -9.95 -1.88
CA THR A 236 10.66 -10.81 -2.95
C THR A 236 10.59 -12.30 -2.60
N ARG A 237 10.88 -12.67 -1.35
CA ARG A 237 11.02 -14.07 -0.93
C ARG A 237 9.84 -14.61 -0.11
N ALA A 238 8.95 -13.74 0.37
CA ALA A 238 7.80 -14.17 1.15
C ALA A 238 6.58 -14.44 0.25
N HIS A 239 6.42 -15.69 -0.20
CA HIS A 239 5.29 -16.13 -1.03
C HIS A 239 4.00 -16.32 -0.22
N PHE A 240 3.50 -15.24 0.39
CA PHE A 240 2.20 -15.25 1.06
C PHE A 240 1.04 -14.99 0.09
N HIS A 241 -0.14 -15.47 0.46
CA HIS A 241 -1.38 -15.23 -0.29
C HIS A 241 -1.76 -13.75 -0.28
N LYS A 242 -2.50 -13.33 -1.30
CA LYS A 242 -3.10 -11.98 -1.33
C LYS A 242 -4.28 -11.89 -0.37
N VAL A 243 -4.61 -10.68 0.05
CA VAL A 243 -5.77 -10.41 0.91
C VAL A 243 -7.06 -10.91 0.23
N GLY A 244 -7.82 -11.75 0.94
CA GLY A 244 -9.03 -12.39 0.40
C GLY A 244 -8.79 -13.68 -0.39
N GLU A 245 -7.53 -14.07 -0.60
CA GLU A 245 -7.16 -15.30 -1.30
C GLU A 245 -6.68 -16.39 -0.33
N ASN A 246 -7.14 -16.37 0.92
CA ASN A 246 -6.75 -17.32 1.97
C ASN A 246 -6.99 -18.78 1.55
N PHE A 247 -8.01 -19.04 0.74
CA PHE A 247 -8.32 -20.38 0.22
C PHE A 247 -7.25 -20.98 -0.69
N LYS A 248 -6.24 -20.21 -1.11
CA LYS A 248 -5.10 -20.69 -1.90
C LYS A 248 -3.94 -21.21 -1.05
N THR A 249 -3.95 -20.97 0.27
CA THR A 249 -2.90 -21.46 1.14
C THR A 249 -3.07 -22.95 1.41
N ASP A 250 -1.96 -23.67 1.50
CA ASP A 250 -1.98 -25.09 1.83
C ASP A 250 -2.69 -25.34 3.17
N GLY A 251 -3.49 -26.40 3.24
CA GLY A 251 -4.30 -26.75 4.41
C GLY A 251 -5.55 -25.88 4.66
N TYR A 252 -5.89 -24.91 3.81
CA TYR A 252 -7.10 -24.09 4.03
C TYR A 252 -8.39 -24.87 3.76
N VAL A 253 -9.29 -24.95 4.74
CA VAL A 253 -10.58 -25.62 4.60
C VAL A 253 -11.64 -24.67 4.04
N THR A 254 -12.23 -25.01 2.90
CA THR A 254 -13.36 -24.27 2.33
C THR A 254 -14.69 -24.85 2.82
N THR A 255 -15.59 -23.96 3.22
CA THR A 255 -16.95 -24.27 3.67
C THR A 255 -17.96 -23.53 2.79
N PRO A 256 -19.26 -23.88 2.81
CA PRO A 256 -20.27 -23.14 2.06
C PRO A 256 -20.34 -21.64 2.40
N LYS A 257 -19.87 -21.23 3.59
CA LYS A 257 -19.86 -19.83 4.03
C LYS A 257 -18.56 -19.08 3.70
N THR A 258 -17.54 -19.78 3.20
CA THR A 258 -16.19 -19.20 3.02
C THR A 258 -16.20 -18.01 2.06
N ALA A 259 -16.96 -18.06 0.96
CA ALA A 259 -17.05 -16.95 0.01
C ALA A 259 -17.68 -15.69 0.62
N GLU A 260 -18.74 -15.85 1.40
CA GLU A 260 -19.41 -14.76 2.12
C GLU A 260 -18.47 -14.13 3.16
N LEU A 261 -17.80 -14.98 3.96
CA LEU A 261 -16.87 -14.54 5.00
C LEU A 261 -15.66 -13.81 4.43
N LEU A 262 -15.09 -14.28 3.31
CA LEU A 262 -13.98 -13.60 2.65
C LEU A 262 -14.39 -12.25 2.05
N LYS A 263 -15.60 -12.16 1.48
CA LYS A 263 -16.14 -10.88 1.00
C LYS A 263 -16.32 -9.87 2.13
N ALA A 264 -16.88 -10.32 3.26
CA ALA A 264 -17.02 -9.49 4.46
C ALA A 264 -15.65 -9.07 5.03
N HIS A 265 -14.68 -9.99 5.06
CA HIS A 265 -13.31 -9.72 5.49
C HIS A 265 -12.64 -8.66 4.62
N VAL A 266 -12.64 -8.83 3.29
CA VAL A 266 -12.00 -7.88 2.36
C VAL A 266 -12.62 -6.49 2.49
N ALA A 267 -13.93 -6.40 2.69
CA ALA A 267 -14.60 -5.13 2.96
C ALA A 267 -14.15 -4.51 4.29
N ALA A 268 -14.05 -5.31 5.36
CA ALA A 268 -13.64 -4.84 6.68
C ALA A 268 -12.19 -4.32 6.73
N VAL A 269 -11.28 -4.97 6.00
CA VAL A 269 -9.85 -4.56 5.95
C VAL A 269 -9.50 -3.66 4.77
N GLY A 270 -10.47 -3.34 3.90
CA GLY A 270 -10.26 -2.52 2.71
C GLY A 270 -9.24 -3.12 1.72
N GLY A 271 -9.10 -4.45 1.69
CA GLY A 271 -8.12 -5.15 0.85
C GLY A 271 -6.65 -4.99 1.29
N LYS A 272 -6.37 -4.44 2.47
CA LYS A 272 -5.02 -4.27 3.02
C LYS A 272 -4.55 -5.50 3.80
N VAL A 273 -3.25 -5.73 3.83
CA VAL A 273 -2.63 -6.71 4.72
C VAL A 273 -2.81 -6.24 6.16
N VAL A 274 -3.26 -7.13 7.05
CA VAL A 274 -3.38 -6.84 8.48
C VAL A 274 -2.66 -7.93 9.26
N THR A 275 -1.58 -7.56 9.95
CA THR A 275 -0.82 -8.44 10.85
C THR A 275 -1.03 -8.05 12.30
N ARG A 276 -0.48 -8.85 13.23
CA ARG A 276 -0.47 -8.53 14.66
C ARG A 276 0.83 -9.00 15.29
N PHE A 277 1.35 -8.22 16.22
CA PHE A 277 2.39 -8.68 17.16
C PHE A 277 1.74 -8.88 18.53
N PRO A 278 1.64 -10.13 19.03
CA PRO A 278 0.96 -10.40 20.29
C PRO A 278 1.93 -10.78 21.43
N PRO A 279 2.61 -9.82 22.08
CA PRO A 279 3.48 -10.11 23.21
C PRO A 279 2.67 -10.31 24.50
N GLU A 280 3.17 -11.18 25.37
CA GLU A 280 2.69 -11.27 26.74
C GLU A 280 3.30 -10.12 27.58
N PRO A 281 2.50 -9.35 28.33
CA PRO A 281 2.97 -8.20 29.12
C PRO A 281 3.60 -8.61 30.47
N ASN A 282 4.25 -9.77 30.54
CA ASN A 282 4.75 -10.38 31.78
C ASN A 282 6.27 -10.60 31.79
N GLY A 283 6.98 -10.20 30.73
CA GLY A 283 8.40 -10.49 30.55
C GLY A 283 9.13 -9.50 29.67
N VAL A 284 10.47 -9.50 29.79
CA VAL A 284 11.35 -8.65 28.97
C VAL A 284 11.50 -9.25 27.58
N LEU A 285 11.33 -8.42 26.55
CA LEU A 285 11.61 -8.84 25.18
C LEU A 285 13.10 -9.13 25.00
N HIS A 286 13.43 -10.36 24.62
CA HIS A 286 14.76 -10.74 24.16
C HIS A 286 14.89 -10.65 22.63
N ILE A 287 16.11 -10.86 22.11
CA ILE A 287 16.43 -10.75 20.67
C ILE A 287 15.56 -11.60 19.73
N GLY A 288 14.98 -12.71 20.23
CA GLY A 288 14.05 -13.53 19.45
C GLY A 288 12.78 -12.76 19.07
N HIS A 289 12.33 -11.85 19.93
CA HIS A 289 11.21 -10.97 19.64
C HIS A 289 11.54 -9.94 18.56
N ALA A 290 12.81 -9.55 18.39
CA ALA A 290 13.19 -8.67 17.29
C ALA A 290 12.85 -9.30 15.93
N LYS A 291 13.01 -10.62 15.77
CA LYS A 291 12.58 -11.34 14.55
C LYS A 291 11.06 -11.27 14.37
N ALA A 292 10.30 -11.53 15.44
CA ALA A 292 8.84 -11.49 15.38
C ALA A 292 8.31 -10.08 15.07
N ILE A 293 8.92 -9.04 15.66
CA ILE A 293 8.58 -7.64 15.40
C ILE A 293 8.88 -7.31 13.92
N ASN A 294 10.10 -7.57 13.45
CA ASN A 294 10.49 -7.30 12.06
C ASN A 294 9.62 -8.06 11.04
N ILE A 295 9.23 -9.31 11.31
CA ILE A 295 8.35 -10.05 10.40
C ILE A 295 6.94 -9.45 10.42
N ASN A 296 6.33 -9.25 11.59
CA ASN A 296 4.93 -8.82 11.64
C ASN A 296 4.76 -7.36 11.17
N PHE A 297 5.57 -6.45 11.71
CA PHE A 297 5.52 -5.04 11.35
C PHE A 297 6.16 -4.77 10.00
N GLY A 298 7.32 -5.38 9.72
CA GLY A 298 7.99 -5.23 8.42
C GLY A 298 7.16 -5.81 7.28
N TYR A 299 6.45 -6.93 7.47
CA TYR A 299 5.59 -7.46 6.39
C TYR A 299 4.39 -6.54 6.12
N ALA A 300 3.78 -5.99 7.16
CA ALA A 300 2.75 -4.97 6.99
C ALA A 300 3.30 -3.73 6.27
N LYS A 301 4.45 -3.19 6.70
CA LYS A 301 5.11 -2.03 6.08
C LYS A 301 5.45 -2.28 4.60
N ALA A 302 6.09 -3.41 4.32
CA ALA A 302 6.46 -3.84 2.97
C ALA A 302 5.24 -3.94 2.03
N MET A 303 4.10 -4.39 2.53
CA MET A 303 2.88 -4.58 1.75
C MET A 303 1.90 -3.39 1.79
N GLY A 304 2.25 -2.28 2.46
CA GLY A 304 1.35 -1.13 2.65
C GLY A 304 0.11 -1.46 3.51
N GLY A 305 0.27 -2.42 4.41
CA GLY A 305 -0.73 -2.91 5.36
C GLY A 305 -0.63 -2.26 6.74
N LEU A 306 -1.33 -2.85 7.71
CA LEU A 306 -1.39 -2.40 9.10
C LEU A 306 -0.93 -3.52 10.03
N CYS A 307 -0.18 -3.19 11.08
CA CYS A 307 0.14 -4.13 12.16
C CYS A 307 -0.44 -3.61 13.47
N ASN A 308 -1.21 -4.43 14.17
CA ASN A 308 -1.71 -4.10 15.51
C ASN A 308 -0.74 -4.67 16.57
N LEU A 309 -0.43 -3.86 17.59
CA LEU A 309 0.18 -4.35 18.83
C LEU A 309 -0.97 -4.88 19.70
N ARG A 310 -0.99 -6.19 19.95
CA ARG A 310 -2.08 -6.81 20.72
C ARG A 310 -1.54 -7.50 21.96
N PHE A 311 -1.56 -6.82 23.10
CA PHE A 311 -1.11 -7.42 24.35
C PHE A 311 -1.94 -8.66 24.70
N ASP A 312 -1.26 -9.75 25.01
CA ASP A 312 -1.90 -11.00 25.41
C ASP A 312 -2.09 -11.04 26.94
N ASP A 313 -3.04 -10.23 27.41
CA ASP A 313 -3.39 -9.98 28.82
C ASP A 313 -4.45 -10.97 29.34
N THR A 314 -4.27 -12.25 28.99
CA THR A 314 -5.20 -13.31 29.43
C THR A 314 -4.96 -13.75 30.88
N ASN A 315 -3.87 -13.30 31.51
CA ASN A 315 -3.47 -13.71 32.85
C ASN A 315 -3.30 -12.49 33.79
N PRO A 316 -4.31 -12.16 34.60
CA PRO A 316 -4.33 -10.95 35.42
C PRO A 316 -3.31 -10.92 36.56
N GLU A 317 -2.70 -12.06 36.93
CA GLU A 317 -1.74 -12.12 38.04
C GLU A 317 -0.30 -11.72 37.65
N LYS A 318 -0.01 -11.58 36.35
CA LYS A 318 1.36 -11.41 35.83
C LYS A 318 1.59 -10.09 35.08
N GLU A 319 0.66 -9.15 35.21
CA GLU A 319 0.69 -7.88 34.49
C GLU A 319 1.36 -6.80 35.33
N GLU A 320 2.45 -6.23 34.82
CA GLU A 320 3.05 -5.03 35.39
C GLU A 320 3.14 -3.94 34.31
N GLU A 321 2.68 -2.72 34.64
CA GLU A 321 2.65 -1.57 33.73
C GLU A 321 4.01 -1.29 33.07
N LYS A 322 5.11 -1.55 33.80
CA LYS A 322 6.50 -1.40 33.30
C LYS A 322 6.79 -2.23 32.04
N PHE A 323 6.14 -3.39 31.88
CA PHE A 323 6.37 -4.26 30.72
C PHE A 323 5.59 -3.77 29.51
N PHE A 324 4.39 -3.19 29.70
CA PHE A 324 3.63 -2.58 28.62
C PHE A 324 4.43 -1.44 27.97
N THR A 325 4.92 -0.51 28.79
CA THR A 325 5.72 0.63 28.31
C THR A 325 7.02 0.16 27.65
N ALA A 326 7.73 -0.80 28.26
CA ALA A 326 8.98 -1.30 27.70
C ALA A 326 8.79 -2.01 26.35
N ILE A 327 7.70 -2.76 26.18
CA ILE A 327 7.37 -3.43 24.92
C ILE A 327 7.06 -2.40 23.83
N GLU A 328 6.25 -1.39 24.15
CA GLU A 328 5.91 -0.31 23.22
C GLU A 328 7.15 0.50 22.82
N ASP A 329 8.01 0.83 23.80
CA ASP A 329 9.28 1.51 23.57
C ASP A 329 10.20 0.72 22.65
N ILE A 330 10.30 -0.60 22.81
CA ILE A 330 11.13 -1.45 21.94
C ILE A 330 10.57 -1.50 20.51
N VAL A 331 9.25 -1.58 20.35
CA VAL A 331 8.62 -1.56 19.02
C VAL A 331 8.91 -0.22 18.32
N ASN A 332 8.75 0.89 19.03
CA ASN A 332 9.07 2.23 18.53
C ASN A 332 10.57 2.40 18.25
N TRP A 333 11.44 1.87 19.12
CA TRP A 333 12.90 1.92 18.99
C TRP A 333 13.39 1.15 17.75
N LEU A 334 12.72 0.05 17.39
CA LEU A 334 12.99 -0.70 16.16
C LEU A 334 12.43 -0.01 14.90
N GLY A 335 11.84 1.18 15.02
CA GLY A 335 11.36 1.98 13.89
C GLY A 335 9.98 1.57 13.37
N TYR A 336 9.17 0.92 14.21
CA TYR A 336 7.80 0.52 13.87
C TYR A 336 6.79 1.23 14.76
N ASN A 337 5.66 1.63 14.17
CA ASN A 337 4.55 2.23 14.89
C ASN A 337 3.31 1.34 14.76
N PRO A 338 2.68 0.90 15.87
CA PRO A 338 1.45 0.13 15.81
C PRO A 338 0.27 0.94 15.28
N ALA A 339 -0.51 0.36 14.37
CA ALA A 339 -1.72 0.99 13.86
C ALA A 339 -2.79 1.13 14.94
N ARG A 340 -2.87 0.14 15.84
CA ARG A 340 -3.68 0.15 17.05
C ARG A 340 -2.99 -0.66 18.13
N VAL A 341 -3.12 -0.19 19.37
CA VAL A 341 -2.81 -0.96 20.57
C VAL A 341 -4.12 -1.54 21.10
N THR A 342 -4.18 -2.85 21.24
CA THR A 342 -5.38 -3.60 21.63
C THR A 342 -5.03 -4.66 22.66
N HIS A 343 -6.02 -5.15 23.38
CA HIS A 343 -5.84 -6.19 24.39
C HIS A 343 -6.63 -7.45 24.01
N SER A 344 -6.16 -8.61 24.45
CA SER A 344 -6.94 -9.85 24.37
C SER A 344 -8.22 -9.71 25.20
N SER A 345 -8.15 -9.02 26.35
CA SER A 345 -9.28 -8.75 27.25
C SER A 345 -10.42 -7.93 26.64
N ASP A 346 -10.14 -7.02 25.69
CA ASP A 346 -11.14 -6.26 24.93
C ASP A 346 -12.18 -7.19 24.27
N ASN A 347 -11.79 -8.44 23.99
CA ASN A 347 -12.61 -9.41 23.29
C ASN A 347 -13.24 -10.47 24.20
N PHE A 348 -13.09 -10.40 25.53
CA PHE A 348 -13.59 -11.43 26.46
C PHE A 348 -15.09 -11.70 26.30
N GLN A 349 -15.90 -10.66 26.12
CA GLN A 349 -17.33 -10.84 25.90
C GLN A 349 -17.62 -11.63 24.62
N GLN A 350 -16.92 -11.30 23.53
CA GLN A 350 -17.11 -11.98 22.24
C GLN A 350 -16.59 -13.42 22.29
N LEU A 351 -15.45 -13.66 22.96
CA LEU A 351 -14.89 -14.98 23.20
C LEU A 351 -15.84 -15.86 24.02
N TYR A 352 -16.44 -15.31 25.08
CA TYR A 352 -17.46 -15.99 25.88
C TYR A 352 -18.68 -16.38 25.02
N LEU A 353 -19.21 -15.46 24.23
CA LEU A 353 -20.35 -15.73 23.34
C LEU A 353 -20.03 -16.83 22.31
N TRP A 354 -18.81 -16.85 21.77
CA TRP A 354 -18.37 -17.92 20.88
C TRP A 354 -18.20 -19.25 21.61
N ALA A 355 -17.70 -19.27 22.84
CA ALA A 355 -17.62 -20.48 23.65
C ALA A 355 -19.02 -21.09 23.92
N VAL A 356 -20.01 -20.26 24.27
CA VAL A 356 -21.41 -20.69 24.42
C VAL A 356 -21.95 -21.27 23.11
N LYS A 357 -21.70 -20.60 21.98
CA LYS A 357 -22.11 -21.09 20.66
C LYS A 357 -21.45 -22.42 20.30
N LEU A 358 -20.17 -22.60 20.62
CA LEU A 358 -19.44 -23.85 20.41
C LEU A 358 -20.09 -25.00 21.20
N ILE A 359 -20.42 -24.78 22.48
CA ILE A 359 -21.12 -25.77 23.32
C ILE A 359 -22.48 -26.13 22.72
N GLN A 360 -23.22 -25.16 22.18
CA GLN A 360 -24.52 -25.41 21.54
C GLN A 360 -24.38 -26.26 20.27
N VAL A 361 -23.40 -25.95 19.42
CA VAL A 361 -23.13 -26.72 18.19
C VAL A 361 -22.74 -28.16 18.55
N ILE A 362 -21.80 -28.35 19.48
CA ILE A 362 -21.38 -29.68 19.93
C ILE A 362 -22.57 -30.48 20.50
N LYS A 363 -23.42 -29.85 21.32
CA LYS A 363 -24.62 -30.51 21.86
C LYS A 363 -25.61 -30.92 20.76
N THR A 364 -25.72 -30.11 19.71
CA THR A 364 -26.62 -30.39 18.58
C THR A 364 -26.10 -31.55 17.75
N GLU A 365 -24.80 -31.55 17.44
CA GLU A 365 -24.13 -32.64 16.70
C GLU A 365 -24.09 -33.95 17.49
N LEU A 366 -23.93 -33.91 18.82
CA LEU A 366 -24.03 -35.11 19.65
C LEU A 366 -25.45 -35.69 19.61
N LYS A 367 -26.49 -34.85 19.71
CA LYS A 367 -27.89 -35.31 19.64
C LYS A 367 -28.22 -35.93 18.28
N SER A 368 -27.76 -35.34 17.18
CA SER A 368 -27.94 -35.92 15.83
C SER A 368 -27.18 -37.25 15.68
N PHE A 369 -25.98 -37.36 16.23
CA PHE A 369 -25.19 -38.59 16.26
C PHE A 369 -25.89 -39.73 17.01
N PHE A 370 -26.53 -39.44 18.16
CA PHE A 370 -27.31 -40.42 18.92
C PHE A 370 -28.70 -40.73 18.33
N GLN A 371 -29.18 -39.98 17.33
CA GLN A 371 -30.43 -40.22 16.63
C GLN A 371 -30.27 -41.09 15.36
N ILE A 372 -29.04 -41.49 15.01
CA ILE A 372 -28.79 -42.42 13.91
C ILE A 372 -29.30 -43.83 14.32
N PRO A 373 -30.31 -44.39 13.64
CA PRO A 373 -30.93 -45.67 14.05
C PRO A 373 -29.94 -46.84 14.12
N ILE A 374 -28.90 -46.81 13.28
CA ILE A 374 -27.82 -47.81 13.23
C ILE A 374 -26.94 -47.77 14.49
N LEU A 375 -26.63 -46.57 15.00
CA LEU A 375 -25.84 -46.40 16.23
C LEU A 375 -26.65 -46.76 17.47
N GLN A 376 -27.95 -46.45 17.52
CA GLN A 376 -28.83 -46.92 18.59
C GLN A 376 -28.96 -48.46 18.61
N LYS A 377 -28.93 -49.11 17.44
CA LYS A 377 -28.95 -50.58 17.31
C LYS A 377 -27.62 -51.22 17.71
N LEU A 378 -26.49 -50.60 17.34
CA LEU A 378 -25.13 -51.01 17.75
C LEU A 378 -24.91 -50.85 19.26
N LEU A 379 -25.32 -49.71 19.85
CA LEU A 379 -25.22 -49.49 21.30
C LEU A 379 -26.11 -50.47 22.09
N ARG A 380 -27.34 -50.77 21.62
CA ARG A 380 -28.18 -51.81 22.25
C ARG A 380 -27.54 -53.20 22.19
N ASN A 381 -26.93 -53.57 21.07
CA ASN A 381 -26.25 -54.86 20.93
C ASN A 381 -24.95 -54.94 21.75
N PHE A 382 -24.22 -53.84 21.91
CA PHE A 382 -23.02 -53.77 22.75
C PHE A 382 -23.35 -53.90 24.24
N TYR A 383 -24.43 -53.27 24.71
CA TYR A 383 -24.92 -53.42 26.09
C TYR A 383 -25.46 -54.84 26.36
N HIS A 384 -25.97 -55.55 25.35
CA HIS A 384 -26.42 -56.93 25.50
C HIS A 384 -25.24 -57.93 25.61
N TRP A 385 -24.07 -57.59 25.07
CA TRP A 385 -22.87 -58.44 25.13
C TRP A 385 -22.02 -58.23 26.39
N SER A 386 -22.24 -57.15 27.16
CA SER A 386 -21.56 -56.91 28.44
C SER A 386 -22.35 -57.41 29.66
N ILE A 387 -23.54 -57.99 29.47
CA ILE A 387 -24.42 -58.48 30.56
C ILE A 387 -24.64 -60.02 30.47
N CYS A 388 -24.01 -60.71 29.52
CA CYS A 388 -24.03 -62.18 29.44
C CYS A 388 -22.68 -62.79 29.80
#